data_AF-A0ABD5TFQ7-F1
#
_entry.id   AF-A0ABD5TFQ7-F1
#
_cell.length_a   1.000
_cell.length_b   1.000
_cell.length_c   1.000
_cell.angle_alpha   90.00
_cell.angle_beta   90.00
_cell.angle_gamma   90.00
#
_symmetry.space_group_name_H-M   'P 1'
#
loop_
_entity.id
_entity.type
_entity.pdbx_description
1 polymer ?
#
loop_
_entity_poly.entity_id
_entity_poly.type
_entity_poly.pdbx_seq_one_letter_code
_entity_poly.pdbx_strand_id
1 'polypeptide(L)'
;MSVIDDLQELEHGDRVRLAIDGGNYSGVVTEYYHEPLEYENGIPINGSLRIGVELDNETVDRTDVKTHTLAIDSKEKRGGFTDPEATIWEPATDDSDRIVGDEYRTLGVVKSVEVVE
;
A
#
# COMPACT_ATOMS: atom_id res chain seq x y z
N MET A 1 -3.45 -8.41 -17.04
CA MET A 1 -3.95 -7.39 -16.11
C MET A 1 -2.83 -6.45 -15.76
N SER A 2 -3.16 -5.18 -15.53
CA SER A 2 -2.31 -4.31 -14.72
C SER A 2 -2.53 -4.63 -13.24
N VAL A 3 -1.50 -4.52 -12.41
CA VAL A 3 -1.64 -4.64 -10.94
C VAL A 3 -2.68 -3.66 -10.37
N ILE A 4 -2.87 -2.52 -11.04
CA ILE A 4 -3.87 -1.52 -10.68
C ILE A 4 -5.30 -2.03 -10.91
N ASP A 5 -5.54 -2.84 -11.94
CA ASP A 5 -6.86 -3.41 -12.18
C ASP A 5 -7.19 -4.36 -11.02
N ASP A 6 -6.23 -5.23 -10.67
CA ASP A 6 -6.37 -6.18 -9.57
C ASP A 6 -6.58 -5.46 -8.21
N LEU A 7 -5.85 -4.36 -7.95
CA LEU A 7 -6.01 -3.57 -6.73
C LEU A 7 -7.39 -2.89 -6.61
N GLN A 8 -7.99 -2.49 -7.75
CA GLN A 8 -9.31 -1.86 -7.75
C GLN A 8 -10.44 -2.86 -7.48
N GLU A 9 -10.20 -4.15 -7.70
CA GLU A 9 -11.15 -5.24 -7.44
C GLU A 9 -11.12 -5.76 -6.00
N LEU A 10 -10.15 -5.31 -5.18
CA LEU A 10 -10.03 -5.74 -3.78
C LEU A 10 -11.17 -5.22 -2.90
N GLU A 11 -11.62 -6.06 -1.99
CA GLU A 11 -12.65 -5.75 -1.00
C GLU A 11 -12.10 -5.82 0.44
N HIS A 12 -12.78 -5.12 1.36
CA HIS A 12 -12.46 -5.21 2.77
C HIS A 12 -12.63 -6.66 3.27
N GLY A 13 -11.59 -7.19 3.92
CA GLY A 13 -11.54 -8.57 4.40
C GLY A 13 -10.85 -9.54 3.44
N ASP A 14 -10.54 -9.13 2.21
CA ASP A 14 -9.76 -9.97 1.29
C ASP A 14 -8.38 -10.23 1.87
N ARG A 15 -8.00 -11.51 1.91
CA ARG A 15 -6.63 -11.90 2.23
C ARG A 15 -5.81 -11.85 0.95
N VAL A 16 -4.68 -11.16 1.00
CA VAL A 16 -3.84 -10.89 -0.17
C VAL A 16 -2.40 -11.30 0.05
N ARG A 17 -1.73 -11.69 -1.04
CA ARG A 17 -0.27 -11.77 -1.15
C ARG A 17 0.21 -10.74 -2.16
N LEU A 18 1.16 -9.92 -1.73
CA LEU A 18 1.71 -8.80 -2.47
C LEU A 18 3.19 -9.06 -2.75
N ALA A 19 3.59 -8.93 -4.00
CA ALA A 19 5.01 -8.84 -4.35
C ALA A 19 5.37 -7.34 -4.44
N ILE A 20 6.24 -6.88 -3.56
CA ILE A 20 6.71 -5.49 -3.49
C ILE A 20 8.22 -5.52 -3.71
N ASP A 21 8.80 -4.47 -4.28
CA ASP A 21 10.25 -4.41 -4.58
C ASP A 21 11.10 -4.96 -3.41
N GLY A 22 11.62 -6.18 -3.56
CA GLY A 22 12.49 -6.82 -2.56
C GLY A 22 11.82 -7.78 -1.57
N GLY A 23 10.50 -8.02 -1.64
CA GLY A 23 9.84 -8.93 -0.69
C GLY A 23 8.43 -9.41 -1.07
N ASN A 24 7.95 -10.40 -0.32
CA ASN A 24 6.56 -10.86 -0.39
C ASN A 24 5.87 -10.52 0.93
N TYR A 25 4.70 -9.92 0.84
CA TYR A 25 3.95 -9.42 1.99
C TYR A 25 2.55 -10.01 1.95
N SER A 26 2.13 -10.66 3.03
CA SER A 26 0.79 -11.22 3.16
C SER A 26 0.03 -10.51 4.25
N GLY A 27 -1.27 -10.31 4.03
CA GLY A 27 -2.14 -9.65 4.99
C GLY A 27 -3.60 -9.64 4.56
N VAL A 28 -4.41 -8.86 5.26
CA VAL A 28 -5.83 -8.69 5.01
C VAL A 28 -6.13 -7.24 4.67
N VAL A 29 -6.93 -7.00 3.64
CA VAL A 29 -7.38 -5.66 3.26
C VAL A 29 -8.28 -5.11 4.37
N THR A 30 -7.86 -4.01 4.99
CA THR A 30 -8.60 -3.33 6.05
C THR A 30 -9.23 -2.02 5.60
N GLU A 31 -8.73 -1.42 4.52
CA GLU A 31 -9.21 -0.15 4.02
C GLU A 31 -9.19 -0.13 2.50
N TYR A 32 -10.24 0.44 1.92
CA TYR A 32 -10.32 0.75 0.50
C TYR A 32 -10.79 2.19 0.37
N TYR A 33 -10.03 3.00 -0.34
CA TYR A 33 -10.38 4.37 -0.65
C TYR A 33 -10.03 4.67 -2.11
N HIS A 34 -11.03 5.10 -2.87
CA HIS A 34 -10.85 5.55 -4.25
C HIS A 34 -11.51 6.92 -4.40
N GLU A 35 -10.67 7.90 -4.69
CA GLU A 35 -11.05 9.25 -5.06
C GLU A 35 -10.90 9.40 -6.58
N PRO A 36 -12.01 9.58 -7.31
CA PRO A 36 -11.95 9.62 -8.77
C PRO A 36 -11.20 10.85 -9.28
N LEU A 37 -10.58 10.74 -10.45
CA LEU A 37 -9.89 11.86 -11.10
C LEU A 37 -10.84 13.01 -11.44
N GLU A 38 -10.61 14.14 -10.77
CA GLU A 38 -11.33 15.39 -11.00
C GLU A 38 -10.47 16.39 -11.77
N TYR A 39 -11.13 17.21 -12.60
CA TYR A 39 -10.49 18.26 -13.37
C TYR A 39 -11.09 19.62 -13.04
N GLU A 40 -10.22 20.61 -12.82
CA GLU A 40 -10.59 22.01 -12.77
C GLU A 40 -9.89 22.74 -13.92
N ASN A 41 -10.67 23.43 -14.77
CA ASN A 41 -10.15 24.11 -15.96
C ASN A 41 -9.30 23.21 -16.89
N GLY A 42 -9.61 21.92 -16.96
CA GLY A 42 -8.86 20.93 -17.76
C GLY A 42 -7.54 20.47 -17.14
N ILE A 43 -7.24 20.87 -15.90
CA ILE A 43 -6.08 20.44 -15.12
C ILE A 43 -6.56 19.38 -14.12
N PRO A 44 -5.91 18.21 -14.03
CA PRO A 44 -6.23 17.22 -13.01
C PRO A 44 -5.89 17.80 -11.63
N ILE A 45 -6.88 17.88 -10.75
CA ILE A 45 -6.74 18.43 -9.39
C ILE A 45 -6.86 17.35 -8.31
N ASN A 46 -7.46 16.22 -8.65
CA ASN A 46 -7.69 15.14 -7.71
C ASN A 46 -7.60 13.78 -8.40
N GLY A 47 -7.51 12.68 -7.67
CA GLY A 47 -7.44 11.34 -8.25
C GLY A 47 -6.46 10.45 -7.51
N SER A 48 -6.96 9.54 -6.69
CA SER A 48 -6.11 8.60 -5.96
C SER A 48 -6.81 7.31 -5.58
N LEU A 49 -6.03 6.24 -5.54
CA LEU A 49 -6.42 4.95 -4.99
C LEU A 49 -5.53 4.66 -3.79
N ARG A 50 -6.13 4.25 -2.68
CA ARG A 50 -5.46 3.79 -1.47
C ARG A 50 -6.08 2.48 -1.00
N ILE A 51 -5.21 1.50 -0.75
CA ILE A 51 -5.57 0.23 -0.12
C ILE A 51 -4.78 0.11 1.19
N GLY A 52 -5.47 -0.11 2.30
CA GLY A 52 -4.86 -0.46 3.57
C GLY A 52 -4.86 -1.97 3.76
N VAL A 53 -3.72 -2.53 4.15
CA VAL A 53 -3.51 -3.95 4.41
C VAL A 53 -2.93 -4.14 5.80
N GLU A 54 -3.58 -4.96 6.61
CA GLU A 54 -3.03 -5.47 7.87
C GLU A 54 -2.20 -6.71 7.60
N LEU A 55 -0.87 -6.58 7.69
CA LEU A 55 0.09 -7.65 7.48
C LEU A 55 -0.06 -8.74 8.54
N ASP A 56 0.05 -10.00 8.11
CA ASP A 56 0.06 -11.14 9.02
C ASP A 56 1.35 -11.17 9.87
N ASN A 57 1.28 -11.71 11.08
CA ASN A 57 2.46 -11.85 11.97
C ASN A 57 3.64 -12.55 11.30
N GLU A 58 3.40 -13.56 10.48
CA GLU A 58 4.47 -14.25 9.75
C GLU A 58 5.21 -13.28 8.79
N THR A 59 4.49 -12.40 8.11
CA THR A 59 5.09 -11.39 7.23
C THR A 59 5.97 -10.45 8.03
N VAL A 60 5.47 -9.95 9.17
CA VAL A 60 6.22 -9.04 10.04
C VAL A 60 7.49 -9.73 10.58
N ASP A 61 7.36 -10.95 11.08
CA ASP A 61 8.48 -11.71 11.66
C ASP A 61 9.56 -12.08 10.62
N ARG A 62 9.18 -12.28 9.35
CA ARG A 62 10.10 -12.70 8.28
C ARG A 62 10.74 -11.55 7.52
N THR A 63 10.20 -10.35 7.65
CA THR A 63 10.71 -9.14 7.00
C THR A 63 11.36 -8.22 8.03
N ASP A 64 11.89 -7.08 7.60
CA ASP A 64 12.47 -6.08 8.49
C ASP A 64 11.44 -5.03 8.94
N VAL A 65 10.14 -5.26 8.69
CA VAL A 65 9.08 -4.32 9.07
C VAL A 65 8.71 -4.48 10.54
N LYS A 66 8.46 -3.37 11.22
CA LYS A 66 8.10 -3.33 12.65
C LYS A 66 6.62 -3.01 12.89
N THR A 67 5.80 -3.09 11.85
CA THR A 67 4.41 -2.69 11.86
C THR A 67 3.56 -3.67 11.08
N HIS A 68 2.29 -3.74 11.45
CA HIS A 68 1.29 -4.52 10.74
C HIS A 68 0.55 -3.68 9.69
N THR A 69 0.74 -2.36 9.64
CA THR A 69 -0.01 -1.51 8.72
C THR A 69 0.79 -1.20 7.46
N LEU A 70 0.29 -1.67 6.32
CA LEU A 70 0.77 -1.35 4.98
C LEU A 70 -0.28 -0.53 4.23
N ALA A 71 0.11 0.60 3.66
CA ALA A 71 -0.70 1.36 2.72
C ALA A 71 -0.14 1.18 1.31
N ILE A 72 -1.01 0.95 0.33
CA ILE A 72 -0.68 0.94 -1.10
C ILE A 72 -1.37 2.14 -1.71
N ASP A 73 -0.59 3.08 -2.23
CA ASP A 73 -1.09 4.33 -2.79
C ASP A 73 -0.77 4.39 -4.30
N SER A 74 -1.73 4.88 -5.09
CA SER A 74 -1.50 5.25 -6.48
C SER A 74 -2.25 6.54 -6.84
N LYS A 75 -1.65 7.38 -7.69
CA LYS A 75 -2.26 8.61 -8.18
C LYS A 75 -2.88 8.39 -9.55
N GLU A 76 -4.15 8.74 -9.68
CA GLU A 76 -4.80 8.76 -10.98
C GLU A 76 -4.31 9.99 -11.76
N LYS A 77 -3.93 9.77 -13.02
CA LYS A 77 -3.49 10.81 -13.95
C LYS A 77 -4.28 10.66 -15.24
N ARG A 78 -4.13 11.65 -16.12
CA ARG A 78 -4.70 11.56 -17.47
C ARG A 78 -4.09 10.36 -18.20
N GLY A 79 -4.90 9.33 -18.41
CA GLY A 79 -4.48 8.09 -19.09
C GLY A 79 -4.27 6.89 -18.17
N GLY A 80 -4.55 7.00 -16.87
CA GLY A 80 -4.54 5.89 -15.92
C GLY A 80 -3.79 6.22 -14.63
N PHE A 81 -3.53 5.19 -13.84
CA PHE A 81 -2.84 5.31 -12.55
C PHE A 81 -1.32 5.29 -12.70
N THR A 82 -0.63 5.89 -11.73
CA THR A 82 0.81 5.65 -11.54
C THR A 82 1.05 4.22 -11.05
N ASP A 83 2.30 3.79 -11.09
CA ASP A 83 2.69 2.57 -10.40
C ASP A 83 2.30 2.67 -8.92
N PRO A 84 1.67 1.64 -8.34
CA PRO A 84 1.26 1.65 -6.94
C PRO A 84 2.47 1.47 -6.04
N GLU A 85 2.62 2.36 -5.06
CA GLU A 85 3.72 2.34 -4.10
C GLU A 85 3.23 1.89 -2.73
N ALA A 86 3.97 0.99 -2.11
CA ALA A 86 3.67 0.47 -0.79
C ALA A 86 4.49 1.20 0.26
N THR A 87 3.81 1.69 1.29
CA THR A 87 4.37 2.48 2.38
C THR A 87 3.90 1.93 3.71
N ILE A 88 4.79 1.85 4.68
CA ILE A 88 4.46 1.42 6.04
C ILE A 88 4.66 2.56 7.03
N TRP A 89 3.95 2.46 8.15
CA TRP A 89 4.07 3.35 9.30
C TRP A 89 4.86 2.67 10.39
N GLU A 90 6.08 3.14 10.64
CA GLU A 90 6.95 2.57 11.66
C GLU A 90 7.30 3.59 12.73
N PRO A 91 7.44 3.15 13.99
CA PRO A 91 7.95 4.02 15.04
C PRO A 91 9.38 4.43 14.70
N ALA A 92 9.61 5.74 14.64
CA ALA A 92 10.95 6.30 14.54
C ALA A 92 11.67 6.07 15.88
N THR A 93 12.85 5.45 15.83
CA THR A 93 13.67 5.19 17.03
C THR A 93 14.97 6.00 17.00
N ASP A 94 15.40 6.51 18.16
CA ASP A 94 16.74 7.09 18.31
C ASP A 94 17.84 6.01 18.40
N ASP A 95 19.11 6.43 18.50
CA ASP A 95 20.28 5.56 18.65
C ASP A 95 20.27 4.65 19.90
N SER A 96 19.27 4.81 20.79
CA SER A 96 19.04 4.00 21.99
C SER A 96 17.77 3.14 21.91
N ASP A 97 17.25 2.92 20.69
CA ASP A 97 16.02 2.16 20.40
C ASP A 97 14.75 2.76 21.06
N ARG A 98 14.79 4.02 21.49
CA ARG A 98 13.62 4.70 22.06
C ARG A 98 12.74 5.25 20.96
N ILE A 99 11.44 4.99 21.04
CA ILE A 99 10.44 5.58 20.14
C ILE A 99 10.41 7.10 20.37
N VAL A 100 10.73 7.87 19.33
CA VAL A 100 10.78 9.34 19.32
C VAL A 100 9.68 9.97 18.46
N GLY A 101 8.95 9.15 17.70
CA GLY A 101 7.85 9.56 16.85
C GLY A 101 7.54 8.46 15.87
N ASP A 102 7.03 8.85 14.71
CA ASP A 102 6.65 7.95 13.63
C ASP A 102 7.28 8.42 12.33
N GLU A 103 7.71 7.45 11.51
CA GLU A 103 8.30 7.70 10.20
C GLU A 103 7.59 6.86 9.13
N TYR A 104 7.47 7.44 7.94
CA TYR A 104 6.99 6.74 6.76
C TYR A 104 8.17 6.08 6.06
N ARG A 105 8.09 4.77 5.83
CA ARG A 105 9.06 4.05 5.01
C ARG A 105 8.40 3.48 3.76
N THR A 106 8.90 3.87 2.60
CA THR A 106 8.50 3.28 1.32
C THR A 106 9.19 1.94 1.13
N LEU A 107 8.40 0.88 0.96
CA LEU A 107 8.91 -0.46 0.65
C LEU A 107 9.19 -0.61 -0.85
N GLY A 108 8.46 0.12 -1.69
CA GLY A 108 8.68 0.19 -3.14
C GLY A 108 7.41 -0.05 -3.94
N VAL A 109 7.55 -0.38 -5.23
CA VAL A 109 6.41 -0.55 -6.13
C VAL A 109 5.83 -1.96 -6.00
N VAL A 110 4.49 -2.05 -5.90
CA VAL A 110 3.77 -3.32 -5.93
C VAL A 110 3.78 -3.87 -7.35
N LYS A 111 4.31 -5.07 -7.52
CA LYS A 111 4.46 -5.75 -8.82
C LYS A 111 3.31 -6.69 -9.14
N SER A 112 2.72 -7.29 -8.11
CA SER A 112 1.57 -8.18 -8.25
C SER A 112 0.80 -8.26 -6.94
N VAL A 113 -0.50 -8.53 -7.06
CA VAL A 113 -1.40 -8.89 -5.97
C VAL A 113 -2.11 -10.20 -6.31
N GLU A 114 -2.27 -11.06 -5.31
CA GLU A 114 -2.99 -12.32 -5.42
C GLU A 114 -3.96 -12.42 -4.23
N VAL A 115 -5.26 -12.58 -4.50
CA VAL A 115 -6.26 -12.88 -3.47
C VAL A 115 -6.16 -14.36 -3.11
N VAL A 116 -6.08 -14.67 -1.82
CA VAL A 116 -5.96 -16.03 -1.28
C VAL A 116 -7.21 -16.39 -0.46
N GLU A 117 -7.97 -17.37 -0.97
CA GLU A 117 -9.17 -17.93 -0.32
C GLU A 117 -8.89 -18.68 0.99
#